data_AF-A0A967TIV3-F1
#
_entry.id   AF-A0A967TIV3-F1
#
_cell.length_a   1.000
_cell.length_b   1.000
_cell.length_c   1.000
_cell.angle_alpha   90.00
_cell.angle_beta   90.00
_cell.angle_gamma   90.00
#
_symmetry.space_group_name_H-M   'P 1'
#
loop_
_entity.id
_entity.type
_entity.pdbx_description
1 polymer ?
#
loop_
_entity_poly.entity_id
_entity_poly.type
_entity_poly.pdbx_seq_one_letter_code
_entity_poly.pdbx_strand_id
1 'polypeptide(L)'
;MSGTSLDGVDAALLEVAGATAAEARCRLLAFVTLPYAEERRERLLRAAEGRARTPEICRLHYDLGEWLAEAVKALLESAGPEGEAVAAIGSHGQTVWHEPPTSEAAGATLQIGSPAILAERTGIPVVSDLRARDVAAGGHGAPLVPLADRILFSAPDRRRALQNLGGIANVTLLPERGSDEALLALDTGPGVALLDAAARAATDGALRYDEEGELAAAGEVDDALLDRLLADPFFDEPPPRSTGRERFGAPLVERLADEMGLVPGRSGEGWPDLLATLVAFTARSVADAYGRWVVPRGVDEAFLTGGGARNPALAQAIRRELAPLPVHAAESLDVPADAREAAAFAVLAWAHLRGVAGNVPEATGARGGRVLGSFTPGSAGSEPGGPASAPGGP
;
A
#
# COMPACT_ATOMS: atom_id res chain seq x y z
N MET A 1 3.54 10.65 -5.86
CA MET A 1 2.32 9.83 -5.84
C MET A 1 1.14 10.75 -5.56
N SER A 2 0.00 10.54 -6.21
CA SER A 2 -1.29 11.05 -5.74
C SER A 2 -2.18 9.84 -5.44
N GLY A 3 -2.39 9.57 -4.17
CA GLY A 3 -3.12 8.40 -3.69
C GLY A 3 -4.63 8.50 -3.94
N THR A 4 -5.35 7.39 -3.77
CA THR A 4 -6.82 7.35 -3.95
C THR A 4 -7.58 8.11 -2.87
N SER A 5 -6.95 8.48 -1.76
CA SER A 5 -7.54 9.35 -0.75
C SER A 5 -7.70 10.80 -1.22
N LEU A 6 -6.95 11.20 -2.25
CA LEU A 6 -6.96 12.55 -2.85
C LEU A 6 -6.64 13.66 -1.83
N ASP A 7 -5.79 13.36 -0.84
CA ASP A 7 -5.39 14.31 0.20
C ASP A 7 -4.29 15.27 -0.28
N GLY A 8 -3.47 14.84 -1.24
CA GLY A 8 -2.38 15.63 -1.78
C GLY A 8 -1.46 14.87 -2.72
N VAL A 9 -0.33 15.51 -3.04
CA VAL A 9 0.79 14.89 -3.75
C VAL A 9 1.91 14.59 -2.76
N ASP A 10 2.23 13.31 -2.64
CA ASP A 10 3.37 12.81 -1.88
C ASP A 10 4.61 12.69 -2.76
N ALA A 11 5.73 13.24 -2.31
CA ALA A 11 7.02 13.13 -2.99
C ALA A 11 8.09 12.66 -2.01
N ALA A 12 8.83 11.62 -2.39
CA ALA A 12 9.94 11.06 -1.61
C ALA A 12 11.21 11.06 -2.47
N LEU A 13 12.33 11.49 -1.87
CA LEU A 13 13.66 11.41 -2.45
C LEU A 13 14.41 10.24 -1.82
N LEU A 14 14.88 9.31 -2.65
CA LEU A 14 15.60 8.13 -2.20
C LEU A 14 16.98 8.06 -2.84
N GLU A 15 17.96 7.68 -2.02
CA GLU A 15 19.22 7.13 -2.50
C GLU A 15 19.05 5.62 -2.66
N VAL A 16 19.33 5.10 -3.86
CA VAL A 16 19.26 3.66 -4.14
C VAL A 16 20.61 3.19 -4.70
N ALA A 17 21.34 2.43 -3.89
CA ALA A 17 22.59 1.77 -4.29
C ALA A 17 22.31 0.33 -4.76
N GLY A 18 23.20 -0.22 -5.58
CA GLY A 18 23.08 -1.59 -6.12
C GLY A 18 22.58 -1.63 -7.57
N ALA A 19 22.93 -2.70 -8.30
CA ALA A 19 22.54 -2.89 -9.70
C ALA A 19 21.39 -3.91 -9.84
N THR A 20 21.23 -4.80 -8.88
CA THR A 20 20.20 -5.84 -8.85
C THR A 20 19.26 -5.68 -7.66
N ALA A 21 18.07 -6.30 -7.70
CA ALA A 21 17.13 -6.27 -6.58
C ALA A 21 17.71 -6.87 -5.28
N ALA A 22 18.61 -7.86 -5.39
CA ALA A 22 19.25 -8.50 -4.25
C ALA A 22 20.30 -7.59 -3.56
N GLU A 23 21.01 -6.79 -4.35
CA GLU A 23 22.02 -5.84 -3.87
C GLU A 23 21.44 -4.49 -3.44
N ALA A 24 20.20 -4.21 -3.84
CA ALA A 24 19.58 -2.91 -3.68
C ALA A 24 19.53 -2.49 -2.21
N ARG A 25 19.95 -1.26 -1.94
CA ARG A 25 19.87 -0.63 -0.62
C ARG A 25 19.28 0.76 -0.78
N CYS A 26 18.23 1.03 -0.02
CA CYS A 26 17.53 2.30 -0.06
C CYS A 26 17.76 3.10 1.22
N ARG A 27 17.87 4.42 1.07
CA ARG A 27 17.81 5.40 2.16
C ARG A 27 16.85 6.51 1.76
N LEU A 28 15.87 6.82 2.61
CA LEU A 28 15.01 7.97 2.43
C LEU A 28 15.79 9.23 2.82
N LEU A 29 15.89 10.19 1.90
CA LEU A 29 16.62 11.44 2.09
C LEU A 29 15.68 12.59 2.47
N ALA A 30 14.56 12.70 1.77
CA ALA A 30 13.55 13.71 2.02
C ALA A 30 12.16 13.21 1.67
N PHE A 31 11.14 13.79 2.30
CA PHE A 31 9.73 13.52 2.04
C PHE A 31 8.91 14.79 2.25
N VAL A 32 7.97 15.04 1.34
CA VAL A 32 6.98 16.12 1.47
C VAL A 32 5.62 15.64 1.00
N THR A 33 4.57 16.17 1.62
CA THR A 33 3.18 16.08 1.13
C THR A 33 2.69 17.49 0.82
N LEU A 34 2.29 17.74 -0.42
CA LEU A 34 1.61 18.98 -0.80
C LEU A 34 0.09 18.74 -0.87
N PRO A 35 -0.69 19.29 0.08
CA PRO A 35 -2.12 19.04 0.12
C PRO A 35 -2.83 19.66 -1.09
N TYR A 36 -3.90 19.00 -1.56
CA TYR A 36 -4.74 19.59 -2.60
C TYR A 36 -5.62 20.69 -2.03
N ALA A 37 -5.75 21.79 -2.78
CA ALA A 37 -6.88 22.70 -2.61
C ALA A 37 -8.19 21.97 -2.98
N GLU A 38 -9.30 22.33 -2.33
CA GLU A 38 -10.59 21.64 -2.51
C GLU A 38 -10.98 21.54 -3.99
N GLU A 39 -10.81 22.61 -4.77
CA GLU A 39 -11.09 22.60 -6.21
C GLU A 39 -10.28 21.54 -6.98
N ARG A 40 -8.99 21.36 -6.65
CA ARG A 40 -8.14 20.34 -7.28
C ARG A 40 -8.67 18.95 -6.94
N ARG A 41 -9.02 18.73 -5.67
CA ARG A 41 -9.55 17.48 -5.14
C ARG A 41 -10.90 17.10 -5.78
N GLU A 42 -11.83 18.04 -5.89
CA GLU A 42 -13.13 17.84 -6.54
C GLU A 42 -12.98 17.40 -8.01
N ARG A 43 -12.03 18.00 -8.74
CA ARG A 43 -11.76 17.63 -10.14
C ARG A 43 -11.23 16.20 -10.26
N LEU A 44 -10.32 15.79 -9.37
CA LEU A 44 -9.80 14.42 -9.34
C LEU A 44 -10.88 13.42 -8.95
N LEU A 45 -11.71 13.74 -7.95
CA LEU A 45 -12.83 12.90 -7.51
C LEU A 45 -13.83 12.67 -8.65
N ARG A 46 -14.27 13.75 -9.32
CA ARG A 46 -15.18 13.64 -10.46
C ARG A 46 -14.62 12.76 -11.58
N ALA A 47 -13.31 12.81 -11.82
CA ALA A 47 -12.66 11.94 -12.80
C ALA A 47 -12.67 10.48 -12.34
N ALA A 48 -12.29 10.20 -11.09
CA ALA A 48 -12.27 8.87 -10.51
C ALA A 48 -13.66 8.21 -10.42
N GLU A 49 -14.72 9.02 -10.28
CA GLU A 49 -16.12 8.57 -10.30
C GLU A 49 -16.67 8.34 -11.72
N GLY A 50 -15.85 8.50 -12.77
CA GLY A 50 -16.29 8.37 -14.16
C GLY A 50 -17.22 9.50 -14.64
N ARG A 51 -17.28 10.63 -13.92
CA ARG A 51 -18.16 11.77 -14.22
C ARG A 51 -17.48 12.85 -15.08
N ALA A 52 -16.18 12.72 -15.35
CA ALA A 52 -15.44 13.62 -16.22
C ALA A 52 -15.42 13.10 -17.67
N ARG A 53 -15.65 13.97 -18.65
CA ARG A 53 -15.54 13.64 -20.08
C ARG A 53 -14.11 13.72 -20.55
N THR A 54 -13.82 13.16 -21.73
CA THR A 54 -12.47 13.14 -22.31
C THR A 54 -11.76 14.51 -22.35
N PRO A 55 -12.40 15.64 -22.72
CA PRO A 55 -11.73 16.94 -22.66
C PRO A 55 -11.33 17.37 -21.24
N GLU A 56 -12.15 17.03 -20.24
CA GLU A 56 -11.90 17.33 -18.83
C GLU A 56 -10.74 16.48 -18.30
N ILE A 57 -10.71 15.19 -18.64
CA ILE A 57 -9.61 14.26 -18.31
C ILE A 57 -8.30 14.73 -18.97
N CYS A 58 -8.35 15.16 -20.24
CA CYS A 58 -7.18 15.70 -20.95
C CYS A 58 -6.60 16.93 -20.23
N ARG A 59 -7.46 17.88 -19.85
CA ARG A 59 -7.01 19.06 -19.10
C ARG A 59 -6.48 18.70 -17.71
N LEU A 60 -7.14 17.78 -17.02
CA LEU A 60 -6.71 17.31 -15.71
C LEU A 60 -5.38 16.56 -15.76
N HIS A 61 -5.13 15.79 -16.82
CA HIS A 61 -3.86 15.12 -17.07
C HIS A 61 -2.70 16.12 -17.21
N TYR A 62 -2.92 17.24 -17.91
CA TYR A 62 -1.97 18.34 -17.97
C TYR A 62 -1.77 18.98 -16.58
N ASP A 63 -2.86 19.42 -15.94
CA ASP A 63 -2.79 20.19 -14.69
C ASP A 63 -2.16 19.38 -13.55
N LEU A 64 -2.48 18.09 -13.45
CA LEU A 64 -1.83 17.21 -12.48
C LEU A 64 -0.32 17.07 -12.74
N GLY A 65 0.12 17.14 -14.00
CA GLY A 65 1.56 17.21 -14.32
C GLY A 65 2.24 18.44 -13.72
N GLU A 66 1.58 19.60 -13.75
CA GLU A 66 2.06 20.82 -13.08
C GLU A 66 2.10 20.63 -11.55
N TRP A 67 1.05 20.07 -10.95
CA TRP A 67 0.98 19.85 -9.49
C TRP A 67 2.04 18.85 -9.00
N LEU A 68 2.31 17.81 -9.78
CA LEU A 68 3.40 16.88 -9.51
C LEU A 68 4.75 17.59 -9.59
N ALA A 69 4.94 18.50 -10.56
CA ALA A 69 6.17 19.27 -10.67
C ALA A 69 6.36 20.27 -9.52
N GLU A 70 5.26 20.87 -9.02
CA GLU A 70 5.27 21.68 -7.79
C GLU A 70 5.80 20.85 -6.61
N ALA A 71 5.29 19.63 -6.43
CA ALA A 71 5.72 18.73 -5.34
C ALA A 71 7.18 18.28 -5.48
N VAL A 72 7.64 17.97 -6.69
CA VAL A 72 9.06 17.65 -6.91
C VAL A 72 9.93 18.84 -6.57
N LYS A 73 9.60 20.07 -7.00
CA LYS A 73 10.40 21.25 -6.66
C LYS A 73 10.47 21.50 -5.16
N ALA A 74 9.34 21.42 -4.46
CA ALA A 74 9.29 21.55 -3.00
C ALA A 74 10.14 20.47 -2.29
N LEU A 75 10.11 19.22 -2.78
CA LEU A 75 10.93 18.14 -2.28
C LEU A 75 12.43 18.44 -2.45
N LEU A 76 12.86 18.86 -3.64
CA LEU A 76 14.27 19.16 -3.92
C LEU A 76 14.76 20.36 -3.11
N GLU A 77 13.94 21.38 -2.96
CA GLU A 77 14.22 22.52 -2.07
C GLU A 77 14.41 22.05 -0.62
N SER A 78 13.55 21.14 -0.13
CA SER A 78 13.66 20.59 1.23
C SER A 78 14.88 19.69 1.44
N ALA A 79 15.34 19.00 0.40
CA ALA A 79 16.51 18.12 0.42
C ALA A 79 17.84 18.88 0.35
N GLY A 80 17.83 20.14 -0.10
CA GLY A 80 19.05 20.94 -0.25
C GLY A 80 20.05 20.29 -1.23
N PRO A 81 21.35 20.19 -0.89
CA PRO A 81 22.38 19.63 -1.77
C PRO A 81 22.10 18.19 -2.23
N GLU A 82 21.39 17.39 -1.43
CA GLU A 82 21.03 16.03 -1.80
C GLU A 82 20.03 15.99 -2.98
N GLY A 83 19.32 17.08 -3.25
CA GLY A 83 18.41 17.24 -4.38
C GLY A 83 19.08 17.60 -5.72
N GLU A 84 20.40 17.86 -5.75
CA GLU A 84 21.07 18.38 -6.95
C GLU A 84 21.31 17.33 -8.05
N ALA A 85 21.23 16.03 -7.72
CA ALA A 85 21.59 14.94 -8.64
C ALA A 85 20.52 13.83 -8.70
N VAL A 86 19.30 14.19 -9.11
CA VAL A 86 18.21 13.20 -9.28
C VAL A 86 18.32 12.48 -10.62
N ALA A 87 18.48 11.16 -10.59
CA ALA A 87 18.60 10.33 -11.78
C ALA A 87 17.28 10.21 -12.57
N ALA A 88 16.16 10.04 -11.86
CA ALA A 88 14.81 10.00 -12.46
C ALA A 88 13.73 10.22 -11.39
N ILE A 89 12.54 10.58 -11.86
CA ILE A 89 11.30 10.63 -11.10
C ILE A 89 10.48 9.37 -11.39
N GLY A 90 10.05 8.67 -10.35
CA GLY A 90 9.00 7.66 -10.43
C GLY A 90 7.62 8.27 -10.21
N SER A 91 6.83 8.43 -11.27
CA SER A 91 5.51 9.04 -11.18
C SER A 91 4.41 8.01 -11.40
N HIS A 92 3.69 7.67 -10.33
CA HIS A 92 2.42 6.95 -10.46
C HIS A 92 1.36 7.77 -11.20
N GLY A 93 1.34 9.10 -10.97
CA GLY A 93 0.20 9.94 -11.29
C GLY A 93 -0.98 9.74 -10.33
N GLN A 94 -2.19 9.96 -10.84
CA GLN A 94 -3.47 9.68 -10.17
C GLN A 94 -4.22 8.62 -10.96
N THR A 95 -4.70 7.56 -10.30
CA THR A 95 -5.63 6.62 -10.93
C THR A 95 -6.98 7.30 -11.19
N VAL A 96 -7.41 7.31 -12.45
CA VAL A 96 -8.77 7.70 -12.87
C VAL A 96 -9.65 6.47 -12.96
N TRP A 97 -9.13 5.39 -13.52
CA TRP A 97 -9.90 4.17 -13.70
C TRP A 97 -8.99 2.95 -13.63
N HIS A 98 -9.52 1.86 -13.09
CA HIS A 98 -8.78 0.61 -12.95
C HIS A 98 -9.74 -0.58 -12.99
N GLU A 99 -9.52 -1.45 -13.96
CA GLU A 99 -10.28 -2.68 -14.21
C GLU A 99 -9.27 -3.84 -14.23
N PRO A 100 -9.20 -4.65 -13.17
CA PRO A 100 -8.43 -5.88 -13.20
C PRO A 100 -8.94 -6.84 -14.29
N PRO A 101 -8.07 -7.72 -14.84
CA PRO A 101 -8.52 -8.73 -15.79
C PRO A 101 -9.53 -9.70 -15.14
N THR A 102 -10.49 -10.16 -15.94
CA THR A 102 -11.46 -11.20 -15.55
C THR A 102 -11.36 -12.38 -16.50
N SER A 103 -12.14 -13.43 -16.26
CA SER A 103 -12.27 -14.54 -17.22
C SER A 103 -12.87 -14.12 -18.57
N GLU A 104 -13.54 -12.96 -18.63
CA GLU A 104 -14.29 -12.50 -19.80
C GLU A 104 -13.64 -11.29 -20.50
N ALA A 105 -12.80 -10.52 -19.79
CA ALA A 105 -12.20 -9.30 -20.32
C ALA A 105 -10.74 -9.14 -19.88
N ALA A 106 -9.91 -8.61 -20.80
CA ALA A 106 -8.58 -8.15 -20.44
C ALA A 106 -8.67 -6.94 -19.50
N GLY A 107 -7.73 -6.82 -18.57
CA GLY A 107 -7.67 -5.68 -17.67
C GLY A 107 -7.33 -4.38 -18.39
N ALA A 108 -7.73 -3.27 -17.80
CA ALA A 108 -7.45 -1.91 -18.27
C ALA A 108 -7.13 -1.01 -17.08
N THR A 109 -6.22 -0.05 -17.26
CA THR A 109 -5.84 0.89 -16.20
C THR A 109 -5.51 2.24 -16.81
N LEU A 110 -5.92 3.32 -16.15
CA LEU A 110 -5.62 4.68 -16.55
C LEU A 110 -5.14 5.49 -15.35
N GLN A 111 -3.88 5.88 -15.42
CA GLN A 111 -3.27 6.87 -14.53
C GLN A 111 -3.04 8.17 -15.33
N ILE A 112 -3.45 9.30 -14.77
CA ILE A 112 -3.20 10.63 -15.34
C ILE A 112 -2.11 11.37 -14.57
N GLY A 113 -1.64 12.50 -15.12
CA GLY A 113 -0.48 13.23 -14.61
C GLY A 113 0.61 13.20 -15.66
N SER A 114 0.70 14.24 -16.48
CA SER A 114 1.50 14.23 -17.70
C SER A 114 3.00 14.10 -17.40
N PRO A 115 3.65 13.00 -17.82
CA PRO A 115 5.08 12.85 -17.63
C PRO A 115 5.88 13.83 -18.50
N ALA A 116 5.34 14.25 -19.65
CA ALA A 116 5.94 15.27 -20.50
C ALA A 116 5.99 16.64 -19.80
N ILE A 117 4.89 17.05 -19.15
CA ILE A 117 4.88 18.28 -18.35
C ILE A 117 5.83 18.16 -17.16
N LEU A 118 5.80 17.03 -16.45
CA LEU A 118 6.68 16.81 -15.31
C LEU A 118 8.16 16.87 -15.69
N ALA A 119 8.56 16.23 -16.79
CA ALA A 119 9.91 16.27 -17.32
C ALA A 119 10.30 17.69 -17.78
N GLU A 120 9.43 18.38 -18.53
CA GLU A 120 9.67 19.75 -18.99
C GLU A 120 9.85 20.74 -17.84
N ARG A 121 9.07 20.59 -16.75
CA ARG A 121 9.09 21.53 -15.61
C ARG A 121 10.24 21.30 -14.64
N THR A 122 10.81 20.10 -14.62
CA THR A 122 11.86 19.69 -13.66
C THR A 122 13.21 19.48 -14.34
N GLY A 123 13.24 19.22 -15.64
CA GLY A 123 14.44 18.81 -16.37
C GLY A 123 14.90 17.38 -16.07
N ILE A 124 14.17 16.63 -15.23
CA ILE A 124 14.53 15.30 -14.73
C ILE A 124 13.78 14.23 -15.55
N PRO A 125 14.41 13.11 -15.92
CA PRO A 125 13.73 12.00 -16.60
C PRO A 125 12.59 11.44 -15.75
N VAL A 126 11.51 11.01 -16.39
CA VAL A 126 10.32 10.49 -15.69
C VAL A 126 10.03 9.06 -16.13
N VAL A 127 9.96 8.14 -15.17
CA VAL A 127 9.36 6.83 -15.34
C VAL A 127 7.92 6.90 -14.85
N SER A 128 6.96 6.74 -15.76
CA SER A 128 5.52 6.81 -15.49
C SER A 128 4.80 5.53 -15.92
N ASP A 129 3.47 5.48 -15.79
CA ASP A 129 2.63 4.40 -16.34
C ASP A 129 3.04 2.99 -15.83
N LEU A 130 3.36 2.92 -14.54
CA LEU A 130 3.96 1.73 -13.93
C LEU A 130 3.01 0.52 -13.85
N ARG A 131 1.68 0.74 -13.94
CA ARG A 131 0.69 -0.35 -13.90
C ARG A 131 0.46 -1.02 -15.24
N ALA A 132 0.48 -0.28 -16.34
CA ALA A 132 0.01 -0.77 -17.63
C ALA A 132 0.74 -2.01 -18.11
N ARG A 133 2.07 -2.10 -17.90
CA ARG A 133 2.86 -3.25 -18.36
C ARG A 133 2.61 -4.54 -17.58
N ASP A 134 2.23 -4.43 -16.30
CA ASP A 134 1.78 -5.59 -15.52
C ASP A 134 0.39 -6.07 -16.01
N VAL A 135 -0.54 -5.14 -16.23
CA VAL A 135 -1.87 -5.43 -16.80
C VAL A 135 -1.77 -6.09 -18.18
N ALA A 136 -0.91 -5.57 -19.06
CA ALA A 136 -0.64 -6.17 -20.37
C ALA A 136 -0.04 -7.59 -20.27
N ALA A 137 0.65 -7.90 -19.17
CA ALA A 137 1.16 -9.24 -18.88
C ALA A 137 0.11 -10.19 -18.27
N GLY A 138 -1.15 -9.75 -18.15
CA GLY A 138 -2.25 -10.50 -17.56
C GLY A 138 -2.37 -10.34 -16.04
N GLY A 139 -1.57 -9.47 -15.42
CA GLY A 139 -1.69 -9.16 -14.01
C GLY A 139 -2.77 -8.13 -13.73
N HIS A 140 -3.02 -7.89 -12.45
CA HIS A 140 -4.00 -6.92 -11.98
C HIS A 140 -3.47 -5.49 -12.00
N GLY A 141 -2.17 -5.25 -12.21
CA GLY A 141 -1.57 -3.92 -12.12
C GLY A 141 -1.45 -3.39 -10.69
N ALA A 142 -1.76 -4.23 -9.69
CA ALA A 142 -1.73 -3.93 -8.27
C ALA A 142 -1.69 -5.24 -7.44
N PRO A 143 -1.12 -5.22 -6.22
CA PRO A 143 -0.26 -4.18 -5.68
C PRO A 143 1.13 -4.19 -6.33
N LEU A 144 1.72 -3.02 -6.58
CA LEU A 144 3.09 -2.89 -7.12
C LEU A 144 4.15 -2.61 -6.05
N VAL A 145 3.72 -2.44 -4.79
CA VAL A 145 4.62 -2.20 -3.65
C VAL A 145 5.46 -3.41 -3.20
N PRO A 146 5.14 -4.69 -3.47
CA PRO A 146 5.90 -5.80 -2.87
C PRO A 146 7.41 -5.82 -3.17
N LEU A 147 7.83 -5.45 -4.39
CA LEU A 147 9.27 -5.29 -4.68
C LEU A 147 9.88 -4.14 -3.85
N ALA A 148 9.19 -3.02 -3.78
CA ALA A 148 9.66 -1.89 -2.99
C ALA A 148 9.76 -2.24 -1.52
N ASP A 149 8.76 -2.91 -0.96
CA ASP A 149 8.80 -3.39 0.43
C ASP A 149 9.99 -4.29 0.68
N ARG A 150 10.28 -5.21 -0.25
CA ARG A 150 11.48 -6.05 -0.19
C ARG A 150 12.76 -5.21 -0.15
N ILE A 151 12.90 -4.22 -1.02
CA ILE A 151 14.13 -3.40 -1.08
C ILE A 151 14.24 -2.47 0.14
N LEU A 152 13.13 -1.88 0.58
CA LEU A 152 13.09 -0.91 1.68
C LEU A 152 13.24 -1.58 3.05
N PHE A 153 12.64 -2.75 3.23
CA PHE A 153 12.44 -3.30 4.58
C PHE A 153 13.12 -4.63 4.85
N SER A 154 13.67 -5.35 3.85
CA SER A 154 14.41 -6.61 4.14
C SER A 154 15.68 -6.32 4.93
N ALA A 155 15.96 -7.16 5.93
CA ALA A 155 17.16 -7.08 6.78
C ALA A 155 18.20 -8.14 6.35
N PRO A 156 19.51 -7.89 6.55
CA PRO A 156 20.56 -8.81 6.12
C PRO A 156 20.60 -10.15 6.87
N ASP A 157 20.12 -10.19 8.10
CA ASP A 157 20.25 -11.32 9.03
C ASP A 157 18.89 -11.73 9.65
N ARG A 158 17.78 -11.22 9.12
CA ARG A 158 16.43 -11.44 9.66
C ARG A 158 15.36 -11.46 8.57
N ARG A 159 14.38 -12.34 8.73
CA ARG A 159 13.12 -12.37 8.00
C ARG A 159 12.10 -11.48 8.72
N ARG A 160 11.43 -10.62 7.96
CA ARG A 160 10.50 -9.62 8.48
C ARG A 160 9.10 -9.84 7.93
N ALA A 161 8.09 -9.82 8.78
CA ALA A 161 6.71 -9.76 8.33
C ALA A 161 6.19 -8.32 8.39
N LEU A 162 5.64 -7.82 7.29
CA LEU A 162 4.89 -6.57 7.26
C LEU A 162 3.40 -6.91 7.35
N GLN A 163 2.80 -6.71 8.52
CA GLN A 163 1.37 -6.92 8.76
C GLN A 163 0.61 -5.61 8.53
N ASN A 164 -0.04 -5.48 7.39
CA ASN A 164 -0.91 -4.35 7.12
C ASN A 164 -2.31 -4.57 7.71
N LEU A 165 -2.79 -3.59 8.48
CA LEU A 165 -4.12 -3.56 9.10
C LEU A 165 -4.98 -2.49 8.40
N GLY A 166 -5.30 -2.74 7.13
CA GLY A 166 -6.24 -1.95 6.34
C GLY A 166 -7.69 -2.35 6.63
N GLY A 167 -8.62 -2.11 5.70
CA GLY A 167 -9.98 -2.65 5.83
C GLY A 167 -9.97 -4.19 5.93
N ILE A 168 -9.13 -4.82 5.11
CA ILE A 168 -8.71 -6.22 5.20
C ILE A 168 -7.26 -6.24 5.69
N ALA A 169 -6.94 -7.22 6.53
CA ALA A 169 -5.60 -7.42 7.04
C ALA A 169 -4.82 -8.36 6.11
N ASN A 170 -3.55 -8.03 5.85
CA ASN A 170 -2.67 -8.85 5.03
C ASN A 170 -1.23 -8.83 5.55
N VAL A 171 -0.50 -9.90 5.25
CA VAL A 171 0.91 -10.02 5.61
C VAL A 171 1.77 -10.23 4.38
N THR A 172 2.89 -9.52 4.35
CA THR A 172 4.00 -9.79 3.42
C THR A 172 5.20 -10.28 4.24
N LEU A 173 5.61 -11.52 4.06
CA LEU A 173 6.85 -12.05 4.64
C LEU A 173 8.01 -11.76 3.67
N LEU A 174 8.92 -10.92 4.13
CA LEU A 174 10.14 -10.53 3.44
C LEU A 174 11.26 -11.52 3.79
N PRO A 175 11.93 -12.10 2.77
CA PRO A 175 13.12 -12.88 3.00
C PRO A 175 14.27 -11.99 3.46
N GLU A 176 15.36 -12.61 3.91
CA GLU A 176 16.61 -11.91 4.18
C GLU A 176 17.09 -11.15 2.94
N ARG A 177 17.70 -9.99 3.16
CA ARG A 177 18.25 -9.14 2.10
C ARG A 177 19.33 -9.90 1.33
N GLY A 178 19.19 -9.94 0.02
CA GLY A 178 20.11 -10.66 -0.86
C GLY A 178 19.74 -12.12 -1.13
N SER A 179 18.73 -12.66 -0.44
CA SER A 179 18.16 -13.98 -0.78
C SER A 179 17.43 -13.91 -2.13
N ASP A 180 17.35 -15.02 -2.86
CA ASP A 180 16.50 -15.18 -4.06
C ASP A 180 15.12 -15.78 -3.75
N GLU A 181 14.82 -16.03 -2.47
CA GLU A 181 13.53 -16.56 -2.03
C GLU A 181 12.38 -15.64 -2.44
N ALA A 182 11.28 -16.22 -2.92
CA ALA A 182 10.06 -15.46 -3.22
C ALA A 182 9.44 -14.93 -1.92
N LEU A 183 8.87 -13.73 -1.97
CA LEU A 183 8.06 -13.24 -0.85
C LEU A 183 6.78 -14.07 -0.72
N LEU A 184 6.29 -14.23 0.50
CA LEU A 184 4.94 -14.73 0.75
C LEU A 184 4.03 -13.54 1.00
N ALA A 185 2.89 -13.49 0.31
CA ALA A 185 1.82 -12.52 0.56
C ALA A 185 0.47 -13.22 0.64
N LEU A 186 -0.35 -12.83 1.61
CA LEU A 186 -1.71 -13.34 1.79
C LEU A 186 -2.55 -12.37 2.61
N ASP A 187 -3.86 -12.40 2.39
CA ASP A 187 -4.81 -11.83 3.34
C ASP A 187 -4.91 -12.75 4.57
N THR A 188 -4.84 -12.14 5.75
CA THR A 188 -4.94 -12.83 7.04
C THR A 188 -6.38 -12.87 7.56
N GLY A 189 -7.25 -12.00 7.05
CA GLY A 189 -8.64 -11.90 7.51
C GLY A 189 -9.17 -10.47 7.53
N PRO A 190 -10.20 -10.19 8.35
CA PRO A 190 -10.64 -8.81 8.56
C PRO A 190 -9.50 -7.95 9.06
N GLY A 191 -9.50 -6.67 8.69
CA GLY A 191 -8.70 -5.63 9.34
C GLY A 191 -9.62 -4.73 10.17
N VAL A 192 -9.62 -3.42 9.88
CA VAL A 192 -10.49 -2.45 10.55
C VAL A 192 -11.88 -2.33 9.95
N ALA A 193 -12.18 -2.94 8.78
CA ALA A 193 -13.48 -2.72 8.13
C ALA A 193 -14.69 -3.13 8.99
N LEU A 194 -14.56 -4.18 9.79
CA LEU A 194 -15.59 -4.60 10.73
C LEU A 194 -15.70 -3.65 11.93
N LEU A 195 -14.55 -3.18 12.45
CA LEU A 195 -14.51 -2.22 13.54
C LEU A 195 -15.12 -0.87 13.15
N ASP A 196 -14.77 -0.37 11.97
CA ASP A 196 -15.29 0.87 11.40
C ASP A 196 -16.81 0.79 11.21
N ALA A 197 -17.29 -0.32 10.64
CA ALA A 197 -18.73 -0.54 10.45
C ALA A 197 -19.49 -0.63 11.77
N ALA A 198 -18.94 -1.34 12.77
CA ALA A 198 -19.55 -1.47 14.09
C ALA A 198 -19.57 -0.12 14.85
N ALA A 199 -18.46 0.62 14.87
CA ALA A 199 -18.41 1.95 15.49
C ALA A 199 -19.40 2.93 14.84
N ARG A 200 -19.50 2.91 13.50
CA ARG A 200 -20.46 3.73 12.77
C ARG A 200 -21.90 3.37 13.12
N ALA A 201 -22.23 2.08 13.20
CA ALA A 201 -23.58 1.65 13.56
C ALA A 201 -23.91 1.96 15.03
N ALA A 202 -22.98 1.69 15.95
CA ALA A 202 -23.13 1.97 17.38
C ALA A 202 -23.44 3.45 17.67
N THR A 203 -22.89 4.36 16.87
CA THR A 203 -22.97 5.81 17.09
C THR A 203 -23.90 6.55 16.12
N ASP A 204 -24.71 5.82 15.35
CA ASP A 204 -25.58 6.37 14.29
C ASP A 204 -24.83 7.31 13.33
N GLY A 205 -23.59 6.93 13.00
CA GLY A 205 -22.72 7.66 12.09
C GLY A 205 -21.92 8.82 12.69
N ALA A 206 -22.02 9.09 14.00
CA ALA A 206 -21.22 10.14 14.63
C ALA A 206 -19.71 9.82 14.60
N LEU A 207 -19.34 8.56 14.81
CA LEU A 207 -17.98 8.07 14.63
C LEU A 207 -17.84 7.30 13.31
N ARG A 208 -16.68 7.45 12.65
CA ARG A 208 -16.33 6.70 11.43
C ARG A 208 -15.55 5.43 11.72
N TYR A 209 -14.88 5.38 12.88
CA TYR A 209 -14.06 4.29 13.38
C TYR A 209 -14.02 4.35 14.91
N ASP A 210 -13.60 3.27 15.55
CA ASP A 210 -13.40 3.21 17.00
C ASP A 210 -12.08 3.95 17.37
N GLU A 211 -12.22 5.21 17.78
CA GLU A 211 -11.10 6.08 18.12
C GLU A 211 -10.38 5.55 19.36
N GLU A 212 -9.06 5.36 19.25
CA GLU A 212 -8.21 4.76 20.30
C GLU A 212 -8.67 3.38 20.83
N GLY A 213 -9.63 2.73 20.16
CA GLY A 213 -10.20 1.47 20.62
C GLY A 213 -11.07 1.61 21.89
N GLU A 214 -11.59 2.80 22.20
CA GLU A 214 -12.32 3.08 23.44
C GLU A 214 -13.61 2.26 23.56
N LEU A 215 -14.38 2.11 22.48
CA LEU A 215 -15.60 1.33 22.49
C LEU A 215 -15.29 -0.16 22.68
N ALA A 216 -14.30 -0.69 21.98
CA ALA A 216 -13.86 -2.07 22.16
C ALA A 216 -13.31 -2.33 23.57
N ALA A 217 -12.57 -1.38 24.15
CA ALA A 217 -12.00 -1.51 25.50
C ALA A 217 -13.06 -1.53 26.62
N ALA A 218 -14.25 -1.00 26.36
CA ALA A 218 -15.37 -1.00 27.31
C ALA A 218 -16.19 -2.30 27.29
N GLY A 219 -15.94 -3.20 26.35
CA GLY A 219 -16.67 -4.46 26.19
C GLY A 219 -15.93 -5.69 26.70
N GLU A 220 -16.65 -6.79 26.75
CA GLU A 220 -16.13 -8.14 27.00
C GLU A 220 -16.20 -8.99 25.72
N VAL A 221 -15.21 -9.85 25.52
CA VAL A 221 -15.17 -10.74 24.35
C VAL A 221 -16.20 -11.87 24.52
N ASP A 222 -17.08 -12.05 23.53
CA ASP A 222 -17.94 -13.21 23.41
C ASP A 222 -17.16 -14.35 22.71
N ASP A 223 -16.61 -15.27 23.50
CA ASP A 223 -15.83 -16.41 22.99
C ASP A 223 -16.64 -17.32 22.04
N ALA A 224 -17.96 -17.47 22.26
CA ALA A 224 -18.78 -18.32 21.41
C ALA A 224 -18.99 -17.69 20.02
N LEU A 225 -19.21 -16.38 19.99
CA LEU A 225 -19.25 -15.62 18.74
C LEU A 225 -17.88 -15.65 18.03
N LEU A 226 -16.80 -15.44 18.78
CA LEU A 226 -15.44 -15.46 18.26
C LEU A 226 -15.09 -16.79 17.58
N ASP A 227 -15.37 -17.92 18.25
CA ASP A 227 -15.12 -19.25 17.71
C ASP A 227 -15.94 -19.50 16.43
N ARG A 228 -17.19 -19.03 16.39
CA ARG A 228 -18.04 -19.11 15.20
C ARG A 228 -17.47 -18.30 14.03
N LEU A 229 -16.97 -17.09 14.29
CA LEU A 229 -16.36 -16.25 13.27
C LEU A 229 -15.07 -16.86 12.72
N LEU A 230 -14.25 -17.47 13.57
CA LEU A 230 -13.00 -18.15 13.19
C LEU A 230 -13.23 -19.47 12.44
N ALA A 231 -14.44 -20.06 12.52
CA ALA A 231 -14.81 -21.26 11.76
C ALA A 231 -15.17 -20.97 10.29
N ASP A 232 -15.06 -19.73 9.84
CA ASP A 232 -15.27 -19.38 8.43
C ASP A 232 -14.23 -20.10 7.53
N PRO A 233 -14.65 -20.79 6.46
CA PRO A 233 -13.75 -21.60 5.60
C PRO A 233 -12.58 -20.84 4.97
N PHE A 234 -12.66 -19.50 4.88
CA PHE A 234 -11.56 -18.67 4.37
C PHE A 234 -10.25 -18.93 5.10
N PHE A 235 -10.30 -19.14 6.41
CA PHE A 235 -9.10 -19.27 7.24
C PHE A 235 -8.32 -20.56 6.95
N ASP A 236 -8.99 -21.58 6.41
CA ASP A 236 -8.38 -22.85 6.01
C ASP A 236 -7.75 -22.84 4.60
N GLU A 237 -7.97 -21.80 3.81
CA GLU A 237 -7.44 -21.70 2.44
C GLU A 237 -5.92 -21.48 2.45
N PRO A 238 -5.13 -22.18 1.59
CA PRO A 238 -3.70 -21.94 1.44
C PRO A 238 -3.40 -20.70 0.59
N PRO A 239 -2.23 -20.05 0.78
CA PRO A 239 -1.75 -19.00 -0.13
C PRO A 239 -1.54 -19.51 -1.58
N PRO A 240 -1.75 -18.67 -2.61
CA PRO A 240 -2.21 -17.28 -2.55
C PRO A 240 -3.70 -17.20 -2.18
N ARG A 241 -4.06 -16.33 -1.25
CA ARG A 241 -5.44 -16.10 -0.81
C ARG A 241 -5.72 -14.63 -0.59
N SER A 242 -6.93 -14.20 -0.97
CA SER A 242 -7.40 -12.83 -0.84
C SER A 242 -8.88 -12.80 -0.44
N THR A 243 -9.30 -11.74 0.23
CA THR A 243 -10.69 -11.49 0.63
C THR A 243 -11.00 -10.00 0.60
N GLY A 244 -12.23 -9.62 0.90
CA GLY A 244 -12.71 -8.26 0.80
C GLY A 244 -13.87 -7.95 1.74
N ARG A 245 -14.35 -6.72 1.64
CA ARG A 245 -15.44 -6.18 2.49
C ARG A 245 -16.78 -6.85 2.21
N GLU A 246 -16.91 -7.56 1.09
CA GLU A 246 -18.06 -8.40 0.76
C GLU A 246 -18.21 -9.58 1.73
N ARG A 247 -17.09 -10.10 2.27
CA ARG A 247 -17.11 -11.16 3.30
C ARG A 247 -16.99 -10.56 4.70
N PHE A 248 -16.01 -9.67 4.89
CA PHE A 248 -15.65 -9.08 6.18
C PHE A 248 -15.88 -7.56 6.20
N GLY A 249 -17.13 -7.14 6.04
CA GLY A 249 -17.51 -5.72 6.07
C GLY A 249 -18.88 -5.47 6.68
N ALA A 250 -19.48 -4.32 6.37
CA ALA A 250 -20.74 -3.86 6.96
C ALA A 250 -21.88 -4.90 6.93
N PRO A 251 -22.10 -5.69 5.86
CA PRO A 251 -23.15 -6.71 5.86
C PRO A 251 -22.97 -7.79 6.94
N LEU A 252 -21.73 -8.11 7.34
CA LEU A 252 -21.49 -9.02 8.44
C LEU A 252 -21.87 -8.37 9.77
N VAL A 253 -21.46 -7.11 9.99
CA VAL A 253 -21.80 -6.36 11.21
C VAL A 253 -23.31 -6.20 11.37
N GLU A 254 -24.03 -5.88 10.29
CA GLU A 254 -25.49 -5.77 10.29
C GLU A 254 -26.15 -7.07 10.75
N ARG A 255 -25.73 -8.22 10.19
CA ARG A 255 -26.24 -9.54 10.63
C ARG A 255 -25.92 -9.82 12.10
N LEU A 256 -24.70 -9.53 12.56
CA LEU A 256 -24.31 -9.74 13.96
C LEU A 256 -25.11 -8.86 14.91
N ALA A 257 -25.32 -7.59 14.55
CA ALA A 257 -26.14 -6.66 15.32
C ALA A 257 -27.59 -7.14 15.41
N ASP A 258 -28.20 -7.59 14.32
CA ASP A 258 -29.54 -8.17 14.31
C ASP A 258 -29.64 -9.43 15.19
N GLU A 259 -28.67 -10.35 15.09
CA GLU A 259 -28.60 -11.57 15.90
C GLU A 259 -28.49 -11.27 17.41
N MET A 260 -27.74 -10.24 17.76
CA MET A 260 -27.52 -9.80 19.14
C MET A 260 -28.60 -8.83 19.65
N GLY A 261 -29.53 -8.39 18.79
CA GLY A 261 -30.56 -7.42 19.13
C GLY A 261 -30.03 -6.00 19.39
N LEU A 262 -28.89 -5.63 18.79
CA LEU A 262 -28.27 -4.32 18.96
C LEU A 262 -29.00 -3.27 18.14
N VAL A 263 -29.36 -2.15 18.78
CA VAL A 263 -30.03 -1.04 18.09
C VAL A 263 -28.97 0.00 17.67
N PRO A 264 -28.92 0.41 16.38
CA PRO A 264 -28.03 1.49 15.94
C PRO A 264 -28.25 2.79 16.72
N GLY A 265 -27.16 3.51 16.98
CA GLY A 265 -27.18 4.74 17.77
C GLY A 265 -27.26 4.57 19.29
N ARG A 266 -27.29 3.32 19.78
CA ARG A 266 -27.29 3.01 21.23
C ARG A 266 -25.98 2.37 21.65
N SER A 267 -24.88 3.11 21.53
CA SER A 267 -23.51 2.61 21.75
C SER A 267 -23.23 1.95 23.11
N GLY A 268 -24.07 2.13 24.13
CA GLY A 268 -23.96 1.46 25.43
C GLY A 268 -24.66 0.10 25.55
N GLU A 269 -25.43 -0.33 24.55
CA GLU A 269 -26.22 -1.57 24.56
C GLU A 269 -25.51 -2.67 23.75
N GLY A 270 -24.51 -3.36 24.32
CA GLY A 270 -23.85 -4.55 23.72
C GLY A 270 -22.90 -4.30 22.54
N TRP A 271 -22.92 -3.10 21.94
CA TRP A 271 -21.93 -2.69 20.93
C TRP A 271 -20.47 -2.78 21.42
N PRO A 272 -20.13 -2.42 22.67
CA PRO A 272 -18.77 -2.60 23.18
C PRO A 272 -18.32 -4.06 23.12
N ASP A 273 -19.19 -5.01 23.49
CA ASP A 273 -18.88 -6.46 23.48
C ASP A 273 -18.68 -6.97 22.05
N LEU A 274 -19.51 -6.52 21.10
CA LEU A 274 -19.32 -6.83 19.68
C LEU A 274 -17.98 -6.28 19.18
N LEU A 275 -17.63 -5.02 19.50
CA LEU A 275 -16.36 -4.42 19.11
C LEU A 275 -15.15 -5.13 19.74
N ALA A 276 -15.22 -5.47 21.03
CA ALA A 276 -14.21 -6.28 21.72
C ALA A 276 -14.01 -7.63 21.03
N THR A 277 -15.11 -8.30 20.68
CA THR A 277 -15.10 -9.59 19.97
C THR A 277 -14.52 -9.47 18.57
N LEU A 278 -14.83 -8.40 17.83
CA LEU A 278 -14.27 -8.13 16.51
C LEU A 278 -12.77 -7.81 16.56
N VAL A 279 -12.30 -7.11 17.59
CA VAL A 279 -10.85 -6.93 17.84
C VAL A 279 -10.17 -8.27 18.06
N ALA A 280 -10.74 -9.13 18.92
CA ALA A 280 -10.22 -10.47 19.17
C ALA A 280 -10.24 -11.34 17.90
N PHE A 281 -11.28 -11.22 17.07
CA PHE A 281 -11.40 -11.93 15.80
C PHE A 281 -10.31 -11.54 14.80
N THR A 282 -10.05 -10.25 14.63
CA THR A 282 -8.93 -9.78 13.80
C THR A 282 -7.59 -10.25 14.35
N ALA A 283 -7.36 -10.18 15.67
CA ALA A 283 -6.09 -10.61 16.26
C ALA A 283 -5.84 -12.12 16.12
N ARG A 284 -6.84 -12.96 16.41
CA ARG A 284 -6.73 -14.42 16.29
C ARG A 284 -6.61 -14.89 14.85
N SER A 285 -7.31 -14.25 13.90
CA SER A 285 -7.15 -14.58 12.47
C SER A 285 -5.76 -14.24 11.93
N VAL A 286 -5.17 -13.11 12.36
CA VAL A 286 -3.76 -12.79 12.10
C VAL A 286 -2.84 -13.87 12.68
N ALA A 287 -3.04 -14.28 13.94
CA ALA A 287 -2.18 -15.27 14.57
C ALA A 287 -2.30 -16.67 13.95
N ASP A 288 -3.51 -17.12 13.58
CA ASP A 288 -3.71 -18.38 12.86
C ASP A 288 -2.99 -18.36 11.49
N ALA A 289 -3.09 -17.26 10.75
CA ALA A 289 -2.36 -17.09 9.49
C ALA A 289 -0.84 -17.15 9.70
N TYR A 290 -0.33 -16.54 10.78
CA TYR A 290 1.09 -16.61 11.12
C TYR A 290 1.51 -18.05 11.46
N GLY A 291 0.78 -18.73 12.34
CA GLY A 291 1.08 -20.09 12.76
C GLY A 291 1.09 -21.09 11.60
N ARG A 292 0.16 -20.96 10.66
CA ARG A 292 0.04 -21.86 9.50
C ARG A 292 1.02 -21.53 8.37
N TRP A 293 1.26 -20.26 8.09
CA TRP A 293 1.90 -19.86 6.83
C TRP A 293 3.19 -19.07 6.99
N VAL A 294 3.35 -18.27 8.04
CA VAL A 294 4.50 -17.38 8.23
C VAL A 294 5.57 -18.06 9.08
N VAL A 295 5.23 -18.52 10.27
CA VAL A 295 6.15 -19.17 11.22
C VAL A 295 6.84 -20.40 10.64
N PRO A 296 6.17 -21.31 9.89
CA PRO A 296 6.84 -22.46 9.28
C PRO A 296 7.90 -22.10 8.23
N ARG A 297 7.85 -20.87 7.70
CA ARG A 297 8.85 -20.34 6.77
C ARG A 297 9.96 -19.54 7.47
N GLY A 298 9.89 -19.39 8.80
CA GLY A 298 10.79 -18.55 9.56
C GLY A 298 10.40 -17.08 9.49
N VAL A 299 10.31 -16.45 10.66
CA VAL A 299 10.09 -15.02 10.84
C VAL A 299 10.74 -14.62 12.16
N ASP A 300 11.50 -13.54 12.13
CA ASP A 300 12.25 -13.07 13.31
C ASP A 300 11.55 -11.90 14.00
N GLU A 301 10.84 -11.08 13.23
CA GLU A 301 10.10 -9.92 13.72
C GLU A 301 8.96 -9.52 12.77
N ALA A 302 7.93 -8.88 13.31
CA ALA A 302 6.81 -8.35 12.53
C ALA A 302 6.63 -6.85 12.78
N PHE A 303 6.14 -6.13 11.77
CA PHE A 303 5.83 -4.71 11.83
C PHE A 303 4.36 -4.49 11.49
N LEU A 304 3.61 -3.85 12.38
CA LEU A 304 2.22 -3.48 12.13
C LEU A 304 2.17 -2.19 11.31
N THR A 305 1.57 -2.24 10.12
CA THR A 305 1.38 -1.09 9.22
C THR A 305 -0.11 -0.84 8.96
N GLY A 306 -0.45 0.27 8.29
CA GLY A 306 -1.84 0.60 7.93
C GLY A 306 -2.62 1.27 9.07
N GLY A 307 -3.84 1.75 8.77
CA GLY A 307 -4.64 2.54 9.71
C GLY A 307 -4.94 1.85 11.03
N GLY A 308 -5.18 0.53 11.00
CA GLY A 308 -5.44 -0.27 12.19
C GLY A 308 -4.25 -0.44 13.13
N ALA A 309 -3.02 -0.20 12.67
CA ALA A 309 -1.85 -0.21 13.55
C ALA A 309 -1.90 0.93 14.59
N ARG A 310 -2.69 1.98 14.33
CA ARG A 310 -2.93 3.09 15.27
C ARG A 310 -4.04 2.80 16.27
N ASN A 311 -4.83 1.74 16.11
CA ASN A 311 -5.79 1.33 17.13
C ASN A 311 -5.04 0.55 18.24
N PRO A 312 -4.88 1.11 19.45
CA PRO A 312 -4.08 0.50 20.51
C PRO A 312 -4.63 -0.85 20.98
N ALA A 313 -5.95 -0.99 21.07
CA ALA A 313 -6.61 -2.22 21.48
C ALA A 313 -6.29 -3.37 20.49
N LEU A 314 -6.43 -3.10 19.18
CA LEU A 314 -6.12 -4.05 18.13
C LEU A 314 -4.62 -4.40 18.10
N ALA A 315 -3.76 -3.38 18.11
CA ALA A 315 -2.33 -3.59 18.09
C ALA A 315 -1.86 -4.40 19.31
N GLN A 316 -2.41 -4.14 20.51
CA GLN A 316 -2.08 -4.90 21.71
C GLN A 316 -2.60 -6.34 21.65
N ALA A 317 -3.81 -6.57 21.15
CA ALA A 317 -4.35 -7.90 20.95
C ALA A 317 -3.45 -8.74 20.02
N ILE A 318 -3.04 -8.18 18.87
CA ILE A 318 -2.13 -8.86 17.93
C ILE A 318 -0.78 -9.16 18.59
N ARG A 319 -0.20 -8.22 19.35
CA ARG A 319 1.07 -8.46 20.06
C ARG A 319 0.98 -9.63 21.06
N ARG A 320 -0.17 -9.79 21.72
CA ARG A 320 -0.40 -10.91 22.65
C ARG A 320 -0.52 -12.23 21.91
N GLU A 321 -1.31 -12.27 20.84
CA GLU A 321 -1.57 -13.48 20.06
C GLU A 321 -0.32 -13.97 19.29
N LEU A 322 0.57 -13.06 18.86
CA LEU A 322 1.81 -13.42 18.16
C LEU A 322 2.98 -13.72 19.10
N ALA A 323 2.85 -13.56 20.42
CA ALA A 323 3.94 -13.84 21.34
C ALA A 323 4.41 -15.31 21.22
N PRO A 324 5.74 -15.59 21.23
CA PRO A 324 6.84 -14.70 21.60
C PRO A 324 7.47 -13.90 20.44
N LEU A 325 6.87 -13.87 19.24
CA LEU A 325 7.40 -13.11 18.11
C LEU A 325 7.47 -11.61 18.46
N PRO A 326 8.62 -10.93 18.28
CA PRO A 326 8.70 -9.48 18.39
C PRO A 326 7.80 -8.79 17.36
N VAL A 327 6.88 -7.95 17.85
CA VAL A 327 5.95 -7.18 17.01
C VAL A 327 6.13 -5.69 17.28
N HIS A 328 6.60 -4.98 16.27
CA HIS A 328 6.95 -3.57 16.30
C HIS A 328 5.90 -2.71 15.59
N ALA A 329 5.90 -1.41 15.89
CA ALA A 329 5.12 -0.44 15.15
C ALA A 329 5.87 0.00 13.88
N ALA A 330 5.17 0.37 12.82
CA ALA A 330 5.78 0.77 11.54
C ALA A 330 6.75 1.95 11.68
N GLU A 331 6.55 2.82 12.67
CA GLU A 331 7.40 3.99 12.96
C GLU A 331 8.82 3.61 13.35
N SER A 332 9.07 2.34 13.70
CA SER A 332 10.42 1.82 13.93
C SER A 332 11.15 1.42 12.64
N LEU A 333 10.48 1.49 11.48
CA LEU A 333 11.11 1.37 10.17
C LEU A 333 11.71 2.72 9.75
N ASP A 334 12.81 2.67 8.98
CA ASP A 334 13.51 3.87 8.49
C ASP A 334 12.71 4.70 7.46
N VAL A 335 11.52 4.24 7.08
CA VAL A 335 10.63 4.92 6.12
C VAL A 335 9.29 5.17 6.81
N PRO A 336 8.91 6.44 7.04
CA PRO A 336 7.61 6.79 7.57
C PRO A 336 6.47 6.20 6.73
N ALA A 337 5.36 5.85 7.37
CA ALA A 337 4.20 5.24 6.70
C ALA A 337 3.71 6.11 5.52
N ASP A 338 3.64 7.43 5.71
CA ASP A 338 3.19 8.38 4.68
C ASP A 338 4.16 8.45 3.49
N ALA A 339 5.46 8.21 3.73
CA ALA A 339 6.47 8.20 2.68
C ALA A 339 6.53 6.88 1.91
N ARG A 340 5.99 5.78 2.47
CA ARG A 340 6.16 4.42 1.92
C ARG A 340 5.68 4.28 0.48
N GLU A 341 4.50 4.80 0.15
CA GLU A 341 4.00 4.71 -1.23
C GLU A 341 4.87 5.53 -2.19
N ALA A 342 5.13 6.80 -1.88
CA ALA A 342 5.99 7.64 -2.73
C ALA A 342 7.39 7.03 -2.91
N ALA A 343 7.96 6.46 -1.83
CA ALA A 343 9.22 5.73 -1.86
C ALA A 343 9.16 4.49 -2.77
N ALA A 344 8.05 3.75 -2.75
CA ALA A 344 7.88 2.60 -3.63
C ALA A 344 7.94 3.00 -5.11
N PHE A 345 7.36 4.13 -5.49
CA PHE A 345 7.42 4.61 -6.87
C PHE A 345 8.82 5.09 -7.29
N ALA A 346 9.60 5.65 -6.37
CA ALA A 346 11.02 5.94 -6.62
C ALA A 346 11.84 4.65 -6.83
N VAL A 347 11.60 3.60 -6.02
CA VAL A 347 12.23 2.28 -6.20
C VAL A 347 11.86 1.66 -7.54
N LEU A 348 10.59 1.78 -7.97
CA LEU A 348 10.16 1.27 -9.27
C LEU A 348 10.81 2.04 -10.44
N ALA A 349 11.08 3.34 -10.30
CA ALA A 349 11.85 4.08 -11.30
C ALA A 349 13.30 3.59 -11.36
N TRP A 350 13.95 3.36 -10.21
CA TRP A 350 15.27 2.71 -10.17
C TRP A 350 15.24 1.34 -10.84
N ALA A 351 14.23 0.51 -10.55
CA ALA A 351 14.08 -0.81 -11.14
C ALA A 351 13.95 -0.74 -12.68
N HIS A 352 13.18 0.23 -13.19
CA HIS A 352 13.07 0.51 -14.61
C HIS A 352 14.44 0.83 -15.23
N LEU A 353 15.18 1.77 -14.63
CA LEU A 353 16.50 2.18 -15.12
C LEU A 353 17.54 1.05 -15.08
N ARG A 354 17.40 0.10 -14.15
CA ARG A 354 18.28 -1.07 -14.03
C ARG A 354 17.82 -2.29 -14.82
N GLY A 355 16.67 -2.23 -15.50
CA GLY A 355 16.08 -3.39 -16.18
C GLY A 355 15.64 -4.50 -15.23
N VAL A 356 15.37 -4.17 -13.96
CA VAL A 356 14.87 -5.08 -12.93
C VAL A 356 13.34 -5.16 -13.04
N ALA A 357 12.78 -6.37 -12.91
CA ALA A 357 11.33 -6.53 -12.88
C ALA A 357 10.72 -5.77 -11.69
N GLY A 358 9.72 -4.94 -11.96
CA GLY A 358 9.06 -4.09 -10.96
C GLY A 358 7.85 -4.75 -10.29
N ASN A 359 7.22 -5.73 -10.94
CA ASN A 359 6.09 -6.48 -10.40
C ASN A 359 6.56 -7.79 -9.74
N VAL A 360 5.71 -8.32 -8.86
CA VAL A 360 5.84 -9.66 -8.28
C VAL A 360 4.68 -10.49 -8.80
N PRO A 361 4.92 -11.48 -9.70
CA PRO A 361 3.86 -12.28 -10.33
C PRO A 361 2.89 -12.92 -9.34
N GLU A 362 3.40 -13.38 -8.19
CA GLU A 362 2.64 -13.99 -7.11
C GLU A 362 1.68 -13.00 -6.44
N ALA A 363 1.97 -11.70 -6.53
CA ALA A 363 1.13 -10.64 -5.98
C ALA A 363 0.13 -10.09 -7.00
N THR A 364 0.51 -9.99 -8.27
CA THR A 364 -0.32 -9.34 -9.30
C THR A 364 -1.08 -10.32 -10.19
N GLY A 365 -0.69 -11.61 -10.24
CA GLY A 365 -1.24 -12.59 -11.18
C GLY A 365 -0.66 -12.49 -12.60
N ALA A 366 0.36 -11.65 -12.83
CA ALA A 366 1.00 -11.54 -14.13
C ALA A 366 1.70 -12.84 -14.54
N ARG A 367 1.80 -13.12 -15.85
CA ARG A 367 2.48 -14.32 -16.38
C ARG A 367 3.99 -14.40 -16.11
N GLY A 368 4.58 -13.41 -15.43
CA GLY A 368 5.98 -13.36 -15.08
C GLY A 368 6.46 -11.93 -14.80
N GLY A 369 7.71 -11.80 -14.35
CA GLY A 369 8.33 -10.51 -14.04
C GLY A 369 8.40 -9.59 -15.26
N ARG A 370 8.17 -8.29 -15.06
CA ARG A 370 8.15 -7.22 -16.05
C ARG A 370 8.87 -6.01 -15.50
N VAL A 371 9.79 -5.45 -16.28
CA VAL A 371 10.28 -4.08 -16.05
C VAL A 371 9.10 -3.14 -16.25
N LEU A 372 8.69 -2.40 -15.24
CA LEU A 372 7.46 -1.60 -15.29
C LEU A 372 7.72 -0.18 -15.77
N GLY A 373 6.69 0.46 -16.33
CA GLY A 373 6.70 1.88 -16.67
C GLY A 373 7.24 2.24 -18.05
N SER A 374 7.06 3.51 -18.39
CA SER A 374 7.43 4.17 -19.63
C SER A 374 8.38 5.34 -19.33
N PHE A 375 9.43 5.50 -20.12
CA PHE A 375 10.46 6.51 -19.91
C PHE A 375 10.18 7.77 -20.74
N THR A 376 10.13 8.92 -20.09
CA THR A 376 10.10 10.25 -20.70
C THR A 376 11.44 10.94 -20.44
N PRO A 377 12.22 11.30 -21.47
CA PRO A 377 13.50 11.98 -21.30
C PRO A 377 13.36 13.32 -20.56
N GLY A 378 14.38 13.69 -19.80
CA GLY A 378 14.51 15.00 -19.17
C GLY A 378 15.19 16.01 -20.11
N SER A 379 15.97 16.94 -19.55
CA SER A 379 16.81 17.84 -20.36
C SER A 379 17.95 17.09 -21.10
N ALA A 380 18.48 17.70 -22.17
CA ALA A 380 19.39 17.06 -23.11
C ALA A 380 20.61 16.41 -22.44
N GLY A 381 20.83 15.11 -22.71
CA GLY A 381 21.93 14.30 -22.13
C GLY A 381 21.48 13.18 -21.18
N SER A 382 20.19 13.08 -20.90
CA SER A 382 19.60 11.99 -20.10
C SER A 382 19.45 10.69 -20.92
N GLU A 383 20.55 10.02 -21.21
CA GLU A 383 20.50 8.68 -21.82
C GLU A 383 19.94 7.64 -20.85
N PRO A 384 19.00 6.77 -21.29
CA PRO A 384 18.56 5.64 -20.49
C PRO A 384 19.67 4.57 -20.46
N GLY A 385 20.46 4.56 -19.39
CA GLY A 385 21.23 3.37 -18.99
C GLY A 385 22.44 2.97 -19.84
N GLY A 386 23.12 3.90 -20.51
CA GLY A 386 24.43 3.62 -21.12
C GLY A 386 25.54 3.52 -20.04
N PRO A 387 26.47 2.53 -20.11
CA PRO A 387 27.66 2.58 -19.27
C PRO A 387 28.43 3.86 -19.61
N ALA A 388 28.88 4.59 -18.58
CA ALA A 388 29.73 5.75 -18.75
C ALA A 388 30.82 5.43 -19.79
N SER A 389 30.81 6.19 -20.89
CA SER A 389 31.80 6.07 -21.94
C SER A 389 33.18 6.13 -21.31
N ALA A 390 33.97 5.07 -21.50
CA ALA A 390 35.37 5.06 -21.12
C ALA A 390 36.04 6.29 -21.76
N PRO A 391 36.86 7.06 -21.02
CA PRO A 391 37.55 8.20 -21.59
C PRO A 391 38.45 7.68 -22.71
N GLY A 392 38.34 8.31 -23.88
CA GLY A 392 39.09 7.95 -25.08
C GLY A 392 40.58 7.78 -24.78
N GLY A 393 41.11 6.62 -25.18
CA GLY A 393 42.54 6.40 -25.36
C GLY A 393 42.93 6.72 -26.81
N PRO A 394 44.18 7.17 -27.02
CA PRO A 394 44.65 7.95 -28.17
C PRO A 394 44.59 7.27 -29.53
#